data_AF-N0ANR7-F1
#
_entry.id   AF-N0ANR7-F1
#
_cell.length_a   1.000
_cell.length_b   1.000
_cell.length_c   1.000
_cell.angle_alpha   90.00
_cell.angle_beta   90.00
_cell.angle_gamma   90.00
#
_symmetry.space_group_name_H-M   'P 1'
#
loop_
_entity.id
_entity.type
_entity.pdbx_description
1 polymer ?
#
loop_
_entity_poly.entity_id
_entity_poly.type
_entity_poly.pdbx_seq_one_letter_code
_entity_poly.pdbx_strand_id
1 'polypeptide(L)' 'MIDNEKFDITPVGDLVQRNLTTLGHITVRFDGSTKPELPGTLYLEDKEIPSIDLGTVLKIVSE' A
#
# COMPACT_ATOMS: atom_id res chain seq x y z
N MET A 1 3.39 -1.52 -6.67
CA MET A 1 4.02 -2.72 -7.27
C MET A 1 4.78 -3.49 -6.21
N ILE A 2 4.59 -4.81 -6.17
CA ILE A 2 5.36 -5.74 -5.34
C ILE A 2 6.06 -6.68 -6.32
N ASP A 3 7.39 -6.57 -6.41
CA ASP A 3 8.19 -7.19 -7.46
C ASP A 3 7.67 -6.90 -8.87
N ASN A 4 7.02 -7.89 -9.50
CA ASN A 4 6.43 -7.78 -10.84
C ASN A 4 4.92 -7.59 -10.84
N GLU A 5 4.26 -7.64 -9.67
CA GLU A 5 2.82 -7.47 -9.56
C GLU A 5 2.43 -6.03 -9.33
N LYS A 6 1.50 -5.55 -10.16
CA LYS A 6 0.87 -4.24 -10.02
C LYS A 6 -0.37 -4.37 -9.14
N PHE A 7 -0.50 -3.39 -8.24
CA PHE A 7 -1.63 -3.23 -7.34
C PHE A 7 -2.09 -1.78 -7.46
N ASP A 8 -3.37 -1.60 -7.73
CA ASP A 8 -4.01 -0.29 -7.79
C ASP A 8 -4.38 0.19 -6.39
N ILE A 9 -4.09 1.46 -6.14
CA ILE A 9 -4.39 2.14 -4.88
C ILE A 9 -5.83 2.62 -4.94
N THR A 10 -6.66 2.17 -4.00
CA THR A 10 -8.08 2.49 -3.94
C THR A 10 -8.30 3.80 -3.17
N PRO A 11 -8.32 3.85 -1.82
CA PRO A 11 -8.10 5.09 -1.08
C PRO A 11 -6.78 5.14 -0.31
N VAL A 12 -6.29 6.37 -0.10
CA VAL A 12 -5.13 6.67 0.75
C VAL A 12 -5.61 7.42 1.98
N GLY A 13 -5.25 6.95 3.17
CA GLY A 13 -5.51 7.69 4.41
C GLY A 13 -4.67 8.96 4.52
N ASP A 14 -5.23 10.00 5.15
CA ASP A 14 -4.62 11.34 5.21
C ASP A 14 -3.26 11.42 5.95
N LEU A 15 -2.95 10.45 6.82
CA LEU A 15 -1.68 10.38 7.55
C LEU A 15 -0.64 9.46 6.88
N VAL A 16 -1.00 8.73 5.81
CA VAL A 16 -0.07 7.81 5.13
C VAL A 16 1.17 8.56 4.63
N GLN A 17 0.97 9.65 3.89
CA GLN A 17 2.08 10.43 3.35
C GLN A 17 2.98 10.98 4.46
N ARG A 18 2.38 11.52 5.53
CA ARG A 18 3.13 12.07 6.66
C ARG A 18 3.94 11.00 7.38
N ASN A 19 3.35 9.84 7.64
CA ASN A 19 4.03 8.75 8.34
C ASN A 19 5.15 8.14 7.48
N LEU A 20 4.92 8.00 6.17
CA LEU A 20 5.93 7.55 5.23
C LEU A 20 7.13 8.50 5.18
N THR A 21 6.89 9.82 5.08
CA THR A 21 7.97 10.81 5.03
C THR A 21 8.70 10.96 6.37
N THR A 22 8.00 10.85 7.50
CA THR A 22 8.59 11.11 8.82
C THR A 22 9.30 9.88 9.40
N LEU A 23 8.68 8.70 9.26
CA LEU A 23 9.11 7.47 9.94
C LEU A 23 9.42 6.33 8.97
N GLY A 24 9.07 6.46 7.69
CA GLY A 24 9.09 5.34 6.74
C GLY A 24 8.04 4.27 7.07
N HIS A 25 7.03 4.59 7.89
CA HIS A 25 6.05 3.63 8.39
C HIS A 25 4.67 3.87 7.75
N ILE A 26 4.12 2.84 7.12
CA ILE A 26 2.75 2.84 6.60
C ILE A 26 2.13 1.46 6.78
N THR A 27 0.80 1.41 6.85
CA THR A 27 0.06 0.16 6.77
C THR A 27 -0.47 0.02 5.35
N VAL A 28 -0.24 -1.13 4.72
CA VAL A 28 -0.80 -1.45 3.41
C VAL A 28 -1.87 -2.53 3.60
N ARG A 29 -3.08 -2.29 3.10
CA ARG A 29 -4.21 -3.22 3.22
C ARG A 29 -4.70 -3.65 1.84
N PHE A 30 -4.82 -4.95 1.63
CA PHE A 30 -5.29 -5.59 0.40
C PHE A 30 -6.67 -6.18 0.64
N ASP A 31 -7.69 -5.33 0.70
CA ASP A 31 -9.08 -5.76 0.99
C ASP A 31 -10.08 -5.18 -0.02
N GLY A 32 -9.60 -4.46 -1.04
CA GLY A 32 -10.46 -3.82 -2.03
C GLY A 32 -11.36 -2.72 -1.45
N SER A 33 -11.10 -2.27 -0.21
CA SER A 33 -11.89 -1.21 0.39
C SER A 33 -11.79 0.06 -0.45
N THR A 34 -12.92 0.72 -0.65
CA THR A 34 -13.03 1.97 -1.42
C THR A 34 -13.10 3.20 -0.51
N LYS A 35 -13.18 3.00 0.81
CA LYS A 35 -13.23 4.06 1.81
C LYS A 35 -12.06 3.91 2.78
N PRO A 36 -11.32 5.00 3.06
CA PRO A 36 -10.28 4.96 4.07
C PRO A 36 -10.94 4.88 5.45
N GLU A 37 -10.68 3.80 6.19
CA GLU A 37 -11.15 3.63 7.57
C GLU A 37 -10.10 4.13 8.57
N LEU A 38 -8.82 3.94 8.24
CA LEU A 38 -7.69 4.33 9.08
C LEU A 38 -6.84 5.39 8.37
N PRO A 39 -6.49 6.50 9.06
CA PRO A 39 -5.76 7.59 8.43
C PRO A 39 -4.33 7.21 8.06
N GLY A 40 -3.73 6.22 8.73
CA GLY A 40 -2.37 5.73 8.43
C GLY A 40 -2.31 4.54 7.46
N THR A 41 -3.43 4.19 6.83
CA THR A 41 -3.55 2.99 6.00
C THR A 41 -3.72 3.36 4.53
N LEU A 42 -2.94 2.69 3.68
CA LEU A 42 -3.05 2.72 2.24
C LEU A 42 -3.80 1.46 1.81
N TYR A 43 -4.92 1.65 1.13
CA TYR A 43 -5.78 0.56 0.69
C TYR A 43 -5.49 0.26 -0.78
N LEU A 44 -5.47 -1.02 -1.09
CA LEU A 44 -5.24 -1.59 -2.41
C LEU A 44 -6.42 -2.46 -2.81
N GLU A 45 -6.50 -2.76 -4.11
CA GLU A 45 -7.42 -3.76 -4.65
C GLU A 45 -7.34 -5.11 -3.90
N ASP A 46 -8.48 -5.81 -3.81
CA ASP A 46 -8.53 -7.18 -3.29
C ASP A 46 -7.94 -8.11 -4.34
N LYS A 47 -6.67 -8.45 -4.14
CA LYS A 47 -5.89 -9.26 -5.05
C LYS A 47 -4.94 -10.14 -4.26
N GLU A 48 -4.64 -11.31 -4.83
CA GLU A 48 -3.72 -12.26 -4.23
C GLU A 48 -2.36 -11.58 -3.94
N ILE A 49 -1.90 -11.71 -2.70
CA ILE A 49 -0.63 -11.11 -2.27
C ILE A 49 0.48 -12.12 -2.62
N PRO A 50 1.51 -11.72 -3.39
CA PRO A 50 2.63 -12.59 -3.67
C PRO A 50 3.38 -12.95 -2.38
N SER A 51 4.16 -14.03 -2.43
CA SER A 51 5.02 -14.41 -1.30
C SER A 51 6.04 -13.29 -1.03
N ILE A 52 5.99 -12.73 0.18
CA ILE A 52 6.94 -11.69 0.62
C ILE A 52 8.14 -12.40 1.26
N ASP A 53 9.19 -12.55 0.49
CA ASP A 53 10.47 -13.13 0.90
C ASP A 53 11.57 -12.07 1.02
N LEU A 54 12.71 -12.42 1.62
CA LEU A 54 13.88 -11.56 1.65
C LEU A 54 14.34 -11.22 0.23
N GLY A 55 14.42 -9.93 -0.08
CA GLY A 55 14.73 -9.44 -1.43
C GLY A 55 13.52 -8.94 -2.21
N THR A 56 12.30 -9.17 -1.71
CA THR A 56 11.06 -8.57 -2.25
C THR A 56 11.19 -7.06 -2.32
N VAL A 57 10.86 -6.48 -3.47
CA VAL A 57 10.95 -5.04 -3.71
C VAL A 57 9.56 -4.44 -3.81
N LEU A 58 9.25 -3.58 -2.84
CA LEU A 58 8.02 -2.78 -2.85
C LEU A 58 8.29 -1.41 -3.47
N LYS A 59 7.54 -1.08 -4.53
CA LYS A 59 7.62 0.21 -5.23
C LYS A 59 6.25 0.86 -5.30
N ILE A 60 6.16 2.06 -4.76
CA ILE A 60 5.04 2.97 -5.01
C ILE A 60 5.39 3.74 -6.28
N VAL A 61 4.59 3.55 -7.33
CA VAL A 61 4.77 4.21 -8.63
C VAL A 61 3.54 5.05 -8.91
N SER A 62 3.74 6.26 -9.42
CA SER A 62 2.71 7.07 -10.06
C SER A 62 2.91 7.01 -11.57
N GLU A 63 1.83 7.03 -12.35
CA GLU A 63 1.93 7.28 -13.79
C GLU A 63 2.46 8.69 -14.10
#